data_AF-A0A346PS48-F1
#
_entry.id   AF-A0A346PS48-F1
#
_cell.length_a   1.000
_cell.length_b   1.000
_cell.length_c   1.000
_cell.angle_alpha   90.00
_cell.angle_beta   90.00
_cell.angle_gamma   90.00
#
_symmetry.space_group_name_H-M   'P 1'
#
loop_
_entity.id
_entity.type
_entity.pdbx_description
1 polymer ?
#
loop_
_entity_poly.entity_id
_entity_poly.type
_entity_poly.pdbx_seq_one_letter_code
_entity_poly.pdbx_strand_id
1 'polypeptide(L)' 'MLLVTNMAHNETPGSVRIHTAQGNEWCYNAIEKAARFYDCNRSNAIAFACEAVNRLVRATRAVLERDNLTRS' A
#
# COMPACT_ATOMS: atom_id res chain seq x y z
N MET A 1 -8.61 10.75 10.25
CA MET A 1 -9.57 11.29 9.27
C MET A 1 -8.80 11.61 8.00
N LEU A 2 -8.92 10.78 6.98
CA LEU A 2 -8.44 11.11 5.63
C LEU A 2 -9.51 12.02 5.02
N LEU A 3 -9.20 13.31 4.85
CA LEU A 3 -10.06 14.21 4.10
C LEU A 3 -9.87 13.87 2.62
N VAL A 4 -10.86 13.22 2.01
CA VAL A 4 -10.89 13.00 0.55
C VAL A 4 -11.93 13.97 -0.01
N THR A 5 -11.48 15.14 -0.47
CA THR A 5 -12.29 16.05 -1.27
C THR A 5 -12.43 15.49 -2.69
N ASN A 6 -13.61 15.65 -3.28
CA ASN A 6 -14.03 15.16 -4.60
C ASN A 6 -13.05 15.58 -5.71
N MET A 7 -12.55 14.63 -6.50
CA MET A 7 -11.45 14.84 -7.44
C MET A 7 -11.88 14.46 -8.89
N ALA A 8 -12.04 15.47 -9.76
CA ALA A 8 -12.11 15.47 -11.23
C ALA A 8 -10.77 15.21 -12.00
N HIS A 9 -10.57 13.98 -12.48
CA HIS A 9 -9.75 13.49 -13.62
C HIS A 9 -8.33 14.02 -13.94
N ASN A 10 -7.78 15.02 -13.24
CA ASN A 10 -6.39 15.46 -13.37
C ASN A 10 -5.72 15.72 -12.00
N GLU A 11 -6.27 15.17 -10.91
CA GLU A 11 -5.79 15.45 -9.56
C GLU A 11 -5.05 14.28 -8.95
N THR A 12 -3.91 13.90 -9.52
CA THR A 12 -2.93 13.23 -8.65
C THR A 12 -2.27 14.32 -7.79
N PRO A 13 -2.46 14.33 -6.46
CA PRO A 13 -1.86 15.36 -5.63
C PRO A 13 -0.33 15.24 -5.70
N GLY A 14 0.38 16.36 -5.82
CA GLY A 14 1.85 16.36 -5.88
C GLY A 14 2.52 15.81 -4.61
N SER A 15 1.81 15.76 -3.48
CA SER A 15 2.25 15.07 -2.28
C SER A 15 1.09 14.65 -1.39
N VAL A 16 1.26 13.55 -0.64
CA VAL A 16 0.34 13.08 0.41
C VAL A 16 1.11 13.02 1.72
N ARG A 17 0.60 13.66 2.78
CA ARG A 17 1.19 13.64 4.12
C ARG A 17 0.32 12.82 5.07
N ILE A 18 0.95 11.86 5.75
CA ILE A 18 0.27 10.99 6.72
C ILE A 18 0.57 11.51 8.12
N HIS A 19 -0.48 11.85 8.85
CA HIS A 19 -0.39 12.25 10.24
C HIS A 19 -0.61 11.04 11.15
N THR A 20 0.46 10.58 11.78
CA THR A 20 0.39 9.57 12.84
C THR A 20 0.11 10.29 14.17
N ALA A 21 -1.14 10.70 14.39
CA ALA A 21 -1.60 11.22 15.69
C ALA A 21 -1.53 10.12 16.78
N GLN A 22 -1.78 10.48 18.05
CA GLN A 22 -1.78 9.55 19.18
C GLN A 22 -2.61 8.30 18.89
N GLY A 23 -2.04 7.12 19.15
CA GLY A 23 -2.68 5.81 18.92
C GLY A 23 -2.32 5.11 17.59
N ASN A 24 -1.56 5.77 16.72
CA ASN A 24 -1.10 5.19 15.45
C ASN A 24 0.43 4.99 15.40
N GLU A 25 1.10 4.81 16.54
CA GLU A 25 2.54 4.56 16.56
C GLU A 25 2.94 3.29 15.79
N TRP A 26 2.06 2.29 15.76
CA TRP A 26 2.26 1.07 14.99
C TRP A 26 2.33 1.35 13.48
N CYS A 27 1.55 2.30 12.96
CA CYS A 27 1.63 2.75 11.57
C CYS A 27 3.00 3.37 11.28
N TYR A 28 3.52 4.20 12.19
CA TYR A 28 4.83 4.81 12.01
C TYR A 28 5.94 3.75 11.94
N ASN A 29 5.93 2.77 12.85
CA ASN A 29 6.90 1.67 12.84
C ASN A 29 6.80 0.81 11.56
N ALA A 30 5.59 0.56 11.07
CA ALA A 30 5.39 -0.17 9.82
C ALA A 30 5.96 0.60 8.62
N ILE A 31 5.74 1.92 8.55
CA ILE A 31 6.29 2.80 7.52
C ILE A 31 7.82 2.82 7.57
N GLU A 32 8.39 2.90 8.78
CA GLU A 32 9.84 2.82 9.01
C GLU A 32 10.44 1.51 8.51
N LYS A 33 9.79 0.38 8.79
CA LYS A 33 10.23 -0.93 8.30
C LYS A 33 10.15 -1.02 6.79
N ALA A 34 9.06 -0.53 6.18
CA ALA A 34 8.91 -0.51 4.73
C ALA A 34 9.97 0.39 4.07
N ALA A 35 10.26 1.56 4.64
CA ALA A 35 11.28 2.48 4.14
C ALA A 35 12.67 1.84 4.13
N ARG A 36 13.03 1.11 5.20
CA ARG A 36 14.27 0.33 5.24
C ARG A 36 14.28 -0.83 4.24
N PHE A 37 13.16 -1.54 4.10
CA PHE A 37 13.06 -2.68 3.20
C PHE A 37 13.22 -2.27 1.73
N TYR A 38 12.58 -1.17 1.33
CA TYR A 38 12.64 -0.64 -0.03
C TYR A 38 13.80 0.33 -0.27
N ASP A 39 14.60 0.63 0.76
CA ASP A 39 15.68 1.61 0.75
C ASP A 39 15.27 2.96 0.10
N CYS A 40 14.18 3.53 0.59
CA CYS A 40 13.64 4.77 0.05
C CYS A 40 12.97 5.64 1.11
N ASN A 41 12.58 6.86 0.73
CA ASN A 41 11.85 7.74 1.64
C ASN A 41 10.48 7.13 2.03
N ARG A 42 9.94 7.56 3.17
CA ARG A 42 8.69 7.03 3.74
C ARG A 42 7.50 7.11 2.80
N SER A 43 7.37 8.19 2.03
CA SER A 43 6.27 8.35 1.08
C SER A 43 6.34 7.32 -0.05
N ASN A 44 7.52 7.13 -0.65
CA ASN A 44 7.75 6.12 -1.67
C ASN A 44 7.56 4.71 -1.12
N ALA A 45 8.02 4.45 0.11
CA ALA A 45 7.87 3.16 0.77
C ALA A 45 6.39 2.75 0.91
N ILE A 46 5.52 3.70 1.24
CA ILE A 46 4.08 3.46 1.35
C ILE A 46 3.46 3.21 -0.02
N ALA A 47 3.83 4.01 -1.03
CA ALA A 47 3.37 3.79 -2.41
C ALA A 47 3.77 2.39 -2.91
N PHE A 48 5.01 1.96 -2.67
CA PHE A 48 5.48 0.63 -3.03
C PHE A 48 4.77 -0.47 -2.25
N ALA A 49 4.54 -0.29 -0.94
CA ALA A 49 3.78 -1.24 -0.15
C ALA A 49 2.33 -1.42 -0.65
N CYS A 50 1.64 -0.32 -1.00
CA CYS A 50 0.29 -0.38 -1.58
C CYS A 50 0.26 -1.16 -2.90
N GLU A 51 1.21 -0.89 -3.79
CA GLU A 51 1.32 -1.58 -5.08
C GLU A 51 1.69 -3.07 -4.90
N ALA A 52 2.58 -3.38 -3.95
CA ALA A 52 2.97 -4.75 -3.63
C ALA A 52 1.78 -5.58 -3.14
N VAL A 53 0.94 -5.03 -2.24
CA VAL A 53 -0.28 -5.70 -1.77
C VAL A 53 -1.23 -5.98 -2.94
N ASN A 54 -1.43 -5.01 -3.83
CA ASN A 54 -2.29 -5.20 -5.00
C ASN A 54 -1.76 -6.33 -5.91
N ARG A 55 -0.45 -6.35 -6.18
CA ARG A 55 0.19 -7.43 -6.96
C ARG A 55 0.04 -8.78 -6.30
N LEU A 56 0.22 -8.86 -4.98
CA LEU A 56 0.03 -10.10 -4.22
C LEU A 56 -1.41 -10.60 -4.31
N VAL A 57 -2.40 -9.74 -4.08
CA VAL A 57 -3.82 -10.13 -4.18
C VAL A 57 -4.17 -10.62 -5.59
N ARG A 58 -3.69 -9.94 -6.63
CA ARG A 58 -3.89 -10.36 -8.03
C ARG A 58 -3.22 -11.70 -8.33
N ALA A 59 -1.99 -11.90 -7.85
CA ALA A 59 -1.28 -13.16 -8.03
C ALA A 59 -1.98 -14.31 -7.28
N THR A 60 -2.38 -14.10 -6.03
CA THR A 60 -3.13 -15.08 -5.24
C THR A 60 -4.45 -15.44 -5.91
N ARG A 61 -5.19 -14.44 -6.41
CA ARG A 61 -6.42 -14.67 -7.19
C ARG A 61 -6.15 -15.52 -8.43
N ALA A 62 -5.14 -15.15 -9.21
CA ALA A 62 -4.76 -15.90 -10.41
C ALA A 62 -4.27 -17.32 -10.11
N VAL A 63 -3.75 -17.58 -8.92
CA VAL A 63 -3.46 -18.93 -8.42
C VAL A 63 -4.77 -19.64 -8.10
N LEU A 64 -5.60 -19.09 -7.23
CA LEU A 64 -6.86 -19.72 -6.77
C LEU A 64 -7.87 -19.99 -7.89
N GLU A 65 -7.90 -19.17 -8.93
CA GLU A 65 -8.78 -19.33 -10.10
C GLU A 65 -8.28 -20.39 -11.09
N ARG A 66 -7.10 -21.00 -10.85
CA ARG A 66 -6.66 -22.15 -11.65
C ARG A 66 -7.37 -23.41 -11.18
N ASP A 67 -8.19 -23.97 -12.07
CA ASP A 67 -8.91 -25.24 -11.87
C ASP A 67 -8.00 -26.47 -11.62
N ASN A 68 -6.68 -26.33 -11.77
CA ASN A 68 -5.73 -27.44 -11.69
C ASN A 68 -4.97 -27.56 -10.36
N LEU A 69 -5.26 -26.73 -9.36
CA LEU A 69 -4.55 -26.78 -8.07
C LEU A 69 -5.05 -27.85 -7.09
N THR A 70 -6.18 -28.51 -7.40
CA THR A 70 -6.80 -29.54 -6.55
C THR A 70 -6.64 -30.96 -7.07
N ARG A 71 -5.87 -31.18 -8.15
CA ARG A 71 -5.64 -32.52 -8.69
C ARG A 71 -4.29 -33.07 -8.19
N SER A 72 -4.30 -33.62 -6.97
CA SER A 72 -3.28 -34.55 -6.49
C SER A 72 -3.64 -35.98 -6.84
#